data_AF-A0A7Z0BEB7-F1
#
_entry.id   AF-A0A7Z0BEB7-F1
#
_cell.length_a   1.000
_cell.length_b   1.000
_cell.length_c   1.000
_cell.angle_alpha   90.00
_cell.angle_beta   90.00
_cell.angle_gamma   90.00
#
_symmetry.space_group_name_H-M   'P 1'
#
loop_
_entity.id
_entity.type
_entity.pdbx_description
1 polymer ?
#
loop_
_entity_poly.entity_id
_entity_poly.type
_entity_poly.pdbx_seq_one_letter_code
_entity_poly.pdbx_strand_id
1 'polypeptide(L)'
;MAMTLAVVVPSFLLRDLFESRFGSGPMADLSAIALPMAATAWLAPYASYRRRDALLWLAGPGFYVFMVIAWRVALAPYRDWRPRPEELPRMHWSRDPEHAGTWYLAEPAGDARHTALR
;
A
#
# COMPACT_ATOMS: atom_id res chain seq x y z
N MET A 1 -3.04 8.75 7.05
CA MET A 1 -4.32 9.43 6.74
C MET A 1 -4.27 10.25 5.44
N ALA A 2 -3.22 11.06 5.22
CA ALA A 2 -3.08 11.85 3.98
C ALA A 2 -3.13 10.99 2.69
N MET A 3 -2.48 9.82 2.69
CA MET A 3 -2.47 8.91 1.53
C MET A 3 -3.86 8.36 1.19
N THR A 4 -4.69 8.09 2.20
CA THR A 4 -6.09 7.71 2.02
C THR A 4 -6.86 8.81 1.30
N LEU A 5 -6.76 10.05 1.81
CA LEU A 5 -7.47 11.20 1.25
C LEU A 5 -7.00 11.50 -0.18
N ALA A 6 -5.70 11.37 -0.44
CA ALA A 6 -5.10 11.56 -1.76
C ALA A 6 -5.60 10.56 -2.81
N VAL A 7 -6.15 9.41 -2.41
CA VAL A 7 -6.75 8.43 -3.33
C VAL A 7 -8.27 8.56 -3.34
N VAL A 8 -8.89 8.67 -2.17
CA VAL A 8 -10.35 8.69 -2.03
C VAL A 8 -10.96 9.96 -2.62
N VAL A 9 -10.35 11.14 -2.40
CA VAL A 9 -10.89 12.41 -2.91
C VAL A 9 -10.89 12.44 -4.44
N PRO A 10 -9.79 12.11 -5.15
CA PRO A 10 -9.81 12.02 -6.61
C PRO A 10 -10.79 10.96 -7.14
N SER A 11 -11.01 9.85 -6.44
CA SER A 11 -11.98 8.84 -6.84
C SER A 11 -13.42 9.37 -6.86
N PHE A 12 -13.79 10.18 -5.86
CA PHE A 12 -15.11 10.81 -5.83
C PHE A 12 -15.25 11.87 -6.93
N LEU A 13 -14.20 12.65 -7.19
CA LEU A 13 -14.20 13.61 -8.30
C LEU A 13 -14.34 12.94 -9.67
N LEU A 14 -13.67 11.79 -9.88
CA LEU A 14 -13.81 11.00 -11.11
C LEU A 14 -15.22 10.44 -11.26
N ARG A 15 -15.83 9.98 -10.16
CA ARG A 15 -17.20 9.52 -10.14
C ARG A 15 -18.16 10.64 -10.55
N ASP A 16 -18.04 11.82 -9.95
CA ASP A 16 -18.90 12.97 -10.27
C ASP A 16 -18.73 13.42 -11.74
N LEU A 17 -17.50 13.34 -12.27
CA LEU A 17 -17.23 13.60 -13.69
C LEU A 17 -17.90 12.57 -14.61
N PHE A 18 -17.89 11.29 -14.23
CA PHE A 18 -18.58 10.25 -14.99
C PHE A 18 -20.10 10.35 -14.89
N GLU A 19 -20.65 10.62 -13.69
CA GLU A 19 -22.09 10.82 -13.49
C GLU A 19 -22.58 12.03 -14.30
N SER A 20 -21.84 13.14 -14.29
CA SER A 20 -22.19 14.32 -15.09
C SER A 20 -22.09 14.08 -16.60
N ARG A 21 -21.18 13.22 -17.07
CA ARG A 21 -20.97 12.97 -18.50
C ARG A 21 -21.86 11.88 -19.09
N PHE A 22 -22.15 10.84 -18.32
CA PHE A 22 -22.79 9.60 -18.78
C PHE A 22 -24.08 9.25 -18.02
N GLY A 23 -24.43 10.02 -16.98
CA GLY A 23 -25.57 9.74 -16.10
C GLY A 23 -25.22 8.78 -14.96
N SER A 24 -26.10 8.72 -13.96
CA SER A 24 -25.98 7.78 -12.84
C SER A 24 -26.12 6.35 -13.34
N GLY A 25 -25.12 5.50 -13.08
CA GLY A 25 -25.15 4.11 -13.50
C GLY A 25 -23.87 3.34 -13.15
N PRO A 26 -23.81 2.04 -13.45
CA PRO A 26 -22.73 1.15 -13.04
C PRO A 26 -21.34 1.59 -13.57
N MET A 27 -21.28 2.34 -14.67
CA MET A 27 -20.04 2.93 -15.17
C MET A 27 -19.45 3.99 -14.23
N ALA A 28 -20.29 4.80 -13.59
CA ALA A 28 -19.85 5.77 -12.60
C ALA A 28 -19.35 5.08 -11.32
N ASP A 29 -20.04 4.04 -10.86
CA ASP A 29 -19.62 3.27 -9.69
C ASP A 29 -18.29 2.54 -9.94
N LEU A 30 -18.10 1.98 -11.14
CA LEU A 30 -16.82 1.38 -11.54
C LEU A 30 -15.69 2.41 -11.58
N SER A 31 -15.95 3.63 -12.04
CA SER A 31 -14.95 4.70 -12.06
C SER A 31 -14.48 5.09 -10.65
N ALA A 32 -15.41 5.09 -9.68
CA ALA A 32 -15.12 5.38 -8.28
C ALA A 32 -14.24 4.30 -7.64
N ILE A 33 -14.39 3.04 -8.07
CA ILE A 33 -13.69 1.88 -7.50
C ILE A 33 -12.39 1.55 -8.26
N ALA A 34 -12.26 1.95 -9.52
CA ALA A 34 -11.09 1.68 -10.35
C ALA A 34 -9.81 2.30 -9.79
N LEU A 35 -9.85 3.57 -9.39
CA LEU A 35 -8.68 4.28 -8.87
C LEU A 35 -8.21 3.75 -7.51
N PRO A 36 -9.09 3.53 -6.50
CA PRO A 36 -8.70 2.88 -5.24
C PRO A 36 -8.21 1.44 -5.44
N MET A 37 -8.82 0.69 -6.37
CA MET A 37 -8.41 -0.67 -6.70
C MET A 37 -7.00 -0.69 -7.31
N ALA A 38 -6.71 0.20 -8.25
CA ALA A 38 -5.37 0.34 -8.84
C ALA A 38 -4.32 0.75 -7.79
N ALA A 39 -4.64 1.74 -6.94
CA ALA A 39 -3.79 2.15 -5.84
C ALA A 39 -3.52 0.98 -4.88
N THR A 40 -4.54 0.19 -4.55
CA THR A 40 -4.42 -1.01 -3.71
C THR A 40 -3.51 -2.05 -4.36
N ALA A 41 -3.64 -2.31 -5.66
CA ALA A 41 -2.78 -3.25 -6.38
C ALA A 41 -1.31 -2.81 -6.39
N TRP A 42 -1.05 -1.50 -6.46
CA TRP A 42 0.29 -0.94 -6.46
C TRP A 42 0.92 -0.95 -5.05
N LEU A 43 0.14 -0.63 -4.02
CA LEU A 43 0.60 -0.55 -2.62
C LEU A 43 0.66 -1.91 -1.91
N ALA A 44 -0.13 -2.88 -2.35
CA ALA A 44 -0.21 -4.19 -1.73
C ALA A 44 1.16 -4.86 -1.51
N PRO A 45 2.09 -4.91 -2.49
CA PRO A 45 3.41 -5.51 -2.29
C PRO A 45 4.21 -4.87 -1.14
N TYR A 46 4.07 -3.57 -0.90
CA TYR A 46 4.79 -2.86 0.15
C TYR A 46 4.27 -3.20 1.56
N ALA A 47 3.00 -3.59 1.67
CA ALA A 47 2.37 -4.01 2.92
C ALA A 47 2.38 -5.55 3.14
N SER A 48 3.16 -6.29 2.34
CA SER A 48 3.14 -7.76 2.31
C SER A 48 1.75 -8.33 1.94
N TYR A 49 1.00 -7.64 1.07
CA TYR A 49 -0.27 -8.05 0.43
C TYR A 49 -0.07 -8.43 -1.06
N ARG A 50 -0.98 -9.22 -1.65
CA ARG A 50 -0.87 -9.66 -3.06
C ARG A 50 -1.58 -8.63 -3.91
N ARG A 51 -1.08 -8.36 -5.13
CA ARG A 51 -1.79 -7.49 -6.08
C ARG A 51 -3.21 -7.98 -6.37
N ARG A 52 -3.44 -9.30 -6.28
CA ARG A 52 -4.76 -9.93 -6.43
C ARG A 52 -5.76 -9.52 -5.34
N ASP A 53 -5.29 -9.08 -4.18
CA ASP A 53 -6.17 -8.63 -3.09
C ASP A 53 -6.87 -7.31 -3.44
N ALA A 54 -6.42 -6.60 -4.49
CA ALA A 54 -7.17 -5.49 -5.07
C ALA A 54 -8.55 -5.92 -5.61
N LEU A 55 -8.73 -7.19 -6.01
CA LEU A 55 -10.03 -7.71 -6.45
C LEU A 55 -11.08 -7.69 -5.33
N LEU A 56 -10.66 -7.57 -4.06
CA LEU A 56 -11.58 -7.41 -2.92
C LEU A 56 -12.40 -6.12 -3.00
N TRP A 57 -11.98 -5.13 -3.81
CA TRP A 57 -12.80 -3.97 -4.14
C TRP A 57 -14.07 -4.33 -4.90
N LEU A 58 -14.05 -5.40 -5.70
CA LEU A 58 -15.23 -5.90 -6.40
C LEU A 58 -16.14 -6.74 -5.50
N ALA A 59 -15.59 -7.33 -4.43
CA ALA A 59 -16.33 -8.17 -3.49
C ALA A 59 -16.91 -7.40 -2.28
N GLY A 60 -16.58 -6.11 -2.13
CA GLY A 60 -17.04 -5.26 -1.02
C GLY A 60 -15.99 -4.88 0.03
N PRO A 61 -15.11 -5.77 0.54
CA PRO A 61 -14.18 -5.42 1.62
C PRO A 61 -12.95 -4.61 1.18
N GLY A 62 -12.86 -4.19 -0.08
CA GLY A 62 -11.69 -3.49 -0.63
C GLY A 62 -11.31 -2.21 0.11
N PHE A 63 -12.28 -1.42 0.57
CA PHE A 63 -12.00 -0.20 1.33
C PHE A 63 -11.27 -0.49 2.65
N TYR A 64 -11.71 -1.51 3.38
CA TYR A 64 -11.06 -1.94 4.63
C TYR A 64 -9.63 -2.41 4.36
N VAL A 65 -9.44 -3.25 3.34
CA VAL A 65 -8.12 -3.76 2.95
C VAL A 65 -7.18 -2.62 2.54
N PHE A 66 -7.69 -1.66 1.77
CA PHE A 66 -6.93 -0.46 1.40
C PHE A 66 -6.55 0.39 2.61
N MET A 67 -7.43 0.58 3.59
CA MET A 67 -7.11 1.29 4.83
C MET A 67 -5.97 0.61 5.60
N VAL A 68 -6.04 -0.71 5.74
CA VAL A 68 -4.98 -1.49 6.39
C VAL A 68 -3.66 -1.36 5.64
N ILE A 69 -3.67 -1.48 4.30
CA ILE A 69 -2.46 -1.32 3.47
C ILE A 69 -1.89 0.09 3.59
N ALA A 70 -2.72 1.13 3.51
CA ALA A 70 -2.28 2.51 3.61
C ALA A 70 -1.68 2.83 4.99
N TRP A 71 -2.27 2.30 6.07
CA TRP A 71 -1.70 2.39 7.42
C TRP A 71 -0.33 1.73 7.51
N ARG A 72 -0.22 0.50 7.00
CA ARG A 72 1.04 -0.25 6.98
C ARG A 72 2.14 0.48 6.22
N VAL A 73 1.84 0.99 5.03
CA VAL A 73 2.83 1.73 4.23
C VAL A 73 3.26 3.03 4.92
N ALA A 74 2.35 3.70 5.63
CA ALA A 74 2.68 4.94 6.35
C ALA A 74 3.63 4.74 7.55
N LEU A 75 3.72 3.52 8.09
CA LEU A 75 4.62 3.18 9.19
C LEU A 75 5.96 2.60 8.73
N ALA A 76 6.16 2.40 7.42
CA ALA A 76 7.47 2.01 6.89
C ALA A 76 8.54 3.06 7.28
N PRO A 77 9.78 2.65 7.65
CA PRO A 77 10.41 1.35 7.37
C PRO A 77 10.23 0.27 8.46
N TYR A 78 9.71 0.63 9.64
CA TYR A 78 9.54 -0.29 10.77
C TYR A 78 8.13 -0.87 10.77
N ARG A 79 8.01 -2.18 10.58
CA ARG A 79 6.70 -2.85 10.53
C ARG A 79 6.49 -3.78 11.70
N ASP A 80 5.30 -3.72 12.27
CA ASP A 80 4.84 -4.55 13.38
C ASP A 80 4.21 -5.89 12.92
N TRP A 81 3.91 -6.04 11.62
CA TRP A 81 3.36 -7.28 11.06
C TRP A 81 4.45 -8.24 10.55
N ARG A 82 4.14 -9.54 10.61
CA ARG A 82 5.04 -10.60 10.14
C ARG A 82 5.20 -10.54 8.60
N PRO A 83 6.44 -10.61 8.06
CA PRO A 83 6.70 -10.77 6.63
C PRO A 83 6.07 -12.01 6.05
N ARG A 84 5.90 -11.98 4.72
CA ARG A 84 5.62 -13.19 3.95
C ARG A 84 6.78 -14.18 4.04
N PRO A 85 6.49 -15.49 3.90
CA PRO A 85 7.54 -16.51 3.80
C PRO A 85 8.57 -16.21 2.70
N GLU A 86 8.10 -15.67 1.58
CA GLU A 86 8.92 -15.28 0.42
C GLU A 86 9.82 -14.06 0.70
N GLU A 87 9.42 -13.20 1.64
CA GLU A 87 10.12 -11.96 1.99
C GLU A 87 11.06 -12.13 3.20
N LEU A 88 10.86 -13.19 4.00
CA LEU A 88 11.68 -13.52 5.18
C LEU A 88 13.20 -13.46 4.93
N PRO A 89 13.76 -13.95 3.81
CA PRO A 89 15.20 -13.94 3.59
C PRO A 89 15.80 -12.52 3.45
N ARG A 90 14.97 -11.51 3.16
CA ARG A 90 15.41 -10.12 2.94
C ARG A 90 15.11 -9.19 4.12
N MET A 91 14.51 -9.72 5.18
CA MET A 91 13.95 -8.94 6.26
C MET A 91 14.54 -9.36 7.59
N HIS A 92 14.87 -8.37 8.40
CA HIS A 92 15.55 -8.57 9.67
C HIS A 92 14.63 -8.17 10.82
N TRP A 93 14.69 -8.95 11.89
CA TRP A 93 14.01 -8.64 13.13
C TRP A 93 14.84 -7.63 13.92
N SER A 94 14.25 -6.49 14.25
CA SER A 94 14.94 -5.47 15.05
C SER A 94 15.17 -5.99 16.46
N ARG A 95 16.43 -5.92 16.91
CA ARG A 95 16.85 -6.21 18.29
C ARG A 95 17.11 -4.93 19.10
N ASP A 96 16.96 -3.77 18.47
CA ASP A 96 17.15 -2.47 19.07
C ASP A 96 16.00 -2.18 20.06
N PRO A 97 16.27 -1.82 21.33
CA PRO A 97 15.22 -1.57 22.32
C PRO A 97 14.20 -0.50 21.91
N GLU A 98 14.57 0.48 21.10
CA GLU A 98 13.64 1.52 20.60
C GLU A 98 12.64 0.99 19.55
N HIS A 99 13.01 -0.09 18.85
CA HIS A 99 12.25 -0.67 17.74
C HIS A 99 11.93 -2.16 17.97
N ALA A 100 12.01 -2.62 19.23
CA ALA A 100 11.81 -4.01 19.59
C ALA A 100 10.40 -4.48 19.18
N GLY A 101 10.33 -5.63 18.51
CA GLY A 101 9.05 -6.14 17.99
C GLY A 101 8.75 -5.78 16.54
N THR A 102 9.60 -4.96 15.90
CA THR A 102 9.42 -4.58 14.49
C THR A 102 10.37 -5.34 13.58
N TRP A 103 9.89 -5.61 12.37
CA TRP A 103 10.72 -6.04 11.25
C TRP A 103 11.15 -4.81 10.44
N TYR A 104 12.32 -4.88 9.82
CA TYR A 104 12.75 -3.88 8.85
C TYR A 104 13.31 -4.55 7.60
N LEU A 105 13.22 -3.86 6.48
CA LEU A 105 13.91 -4.27 5.26
C LEU A 105 15.37 -3.85 5.43
N ALA A 106 16.32 -4.80 5.37
CA ALA A 106 17.70 -4.38 5.19
C ALA A 106 17.78 -3.78 3.79
N GLU A 107 18.17 -2.51 3.68
CA GLU A 107 18.55 -1.95 2.40
C GLU A 107 19.57 -2.91 1.76
N PRO A 108 19.48 -3.18 0.44
CA PRO A 108 20.56 -3.86 -0.23
C PRO A 108 21.83 -3.09 0.13
N ALA A 109 22.86 -3.78 0.59
CA ALA A 109 24.15 -3.20 0.93
C ALA A 109 24.70 -2.48 -0.31
N GLY A 110 24.25 -1.25 -0.51
CA GLY A 110 24.64 -0.35 -1.56
C GLY A 110 26.00 0.18 -1.19
N ASP A 111 27.01 -0.57 -1.56
CA ASP A 111 28.33 -0.05 -1.91
C ASP A 111 28.96 0.93 -0.91
N ALA A 112 28.99 0.56 0.38
CA ALA A 112 29.88 1.18 1.37
C ALA A 112 31.37 0.81 1.13
N ARG A 113 31.78 0.58 -0.13
CA ARG A 113 33.16 0.27 -0.54
C ARG A 113 33.86 1.40 -1.30
N HIS A 114 33.29 2.61 -1.35
CA HIS A 114 33.91 3.71 -2.11
C HIS A 114 34.27 4.98 -1.34
N THR A 115 34.28 4.97 0.00
CA THR A 115 34.74 6.14 0.77
C THR A 115 35.59 5.76 1.99
N ALA A 116 36.57 4.88 1.78
CA ALA A 116 37.66 4.67 2.73
C ALA A 116 39.02 4.76 2.00
N LEU A 117 39.20 5.83 1.23
CA LEU A 117 40.53 6.31 0.82
C LEU A 117 40.47 7.84 0.78
N ARG A 118 40.80 8.47 1.90
CA ARG A 118 41.59 9.71 1.99
C ARG A 118 41.96 9.98 3.44
#